data_AF-A0A1H0RQ04-F1
#
_entry.id   AF-A0A1H0RQ04-F1
#
_cell.length_a   1.000
_cell.length_b   1.000
_cell.length_c   1.000
_cell.angle_alpha   90.00
_cell.angle_beta   90.00
_cell.angle_gamma   90.00
#
_symmetry.space_group_name_H-M   'P 1'
#
loop_
_entity.id
_entity.type
_entity.pdbx_description
1 polymer ?
#
loop_
_entity_poly.entity_id
_entity_poly.type
_entity_poly.pdbx_seq_one_letter_code
_entity_poly.pdbx_strand_id
1 'polypeptide(L)'
;MDETLEVLASWAPGLHEALTGLGEGDFVIVDGTLIPTDRIRADEPYYSQKHKQHGMNVQVIARPDGTPLWFSRATPGRTHDLTAARAHGIVQACLTRQILVLADRAYQGAGATVRTPYYHHREQPAHYQRFNRDHARLRAPGEPAFAQLKTWRLLRRARCSTRRIGTIVQAVHTLLTCTYSG
;
A
#
# COMPACT_ATOMS: atom_id res chain seq x y z
N MET A 1 -2.89 25.21 -13.30
CA MET A 1 -3.68 24.04 -12.85
C MET A 1 -2.79 22.92 -12.28
N ASP A 2 -1.47 22.91 -12.54
CA ASP A 2 -0.54 21.96 -11.91
C ASP A 2 0.01 22.47 -10.54
N GLU A 3 0.05 23.78 -10.28
CA GLU A 3 0.61 24.33 -9.01
C GLU A 3 -0.15 23.88 -7.76
N THR A 4 -1.50 23.90 -7.77
CA THR A 4 -2.28 23.45 -6.61
C THR A 4 -2.04 21.96 -6.30
N LEU A 5 -1.86 21.15 -7.34
CA LEU A 5 -1.57 19.72 -7.18
C LEU A 5 -0.18 19.50 -6.60
N GLU A 6 0.81 20.27 -7.05
CA GLU A 6 2.18 20.22 -6.53
C GLU A 6 2.24 20.67 -5.06
N VAL A 7 1.52 21.74 -4.70
CA VAL A 7 1.40 22.20 -3.31
C VAL A 7 0.79 21.11 -2.44
N LEU A 8 -0.35 20.53 -2.83
CA LEU A 8 -0.97 19.44 -2.07
C LEU A 8 -0.04 18.23 -1.96
N ALA A 9 0.63 17.84 -3.04
CA ALA A 9 1.58 16.73 -3.03
C ALA A 9 2.78 16.99 -2.12
N SER A 10 3.22 18.24 -1.98
CA SER A 10 4.32 18.61 -1.09
C SER A 10 3.98 18.49 0.40
N TRP A 11 2.68 18.48 0.74
CA TRP A 11 2.20 18.33 2.12
C TRP A 11 1.91 16.87 2.49
N ALA A 12 2.12 15.92 1.58
CA ALA A 12 1.91 14.51 1.88
C ALA A 12 2.88 14.06 2.98
N PRO A 13 2.41 13.46 4.09
CA PRO A 13 3.29 13.13 5.18
C PRO A 13 4.29 12.05 4.79
N GLY A 14 5.51 12.18 5.31
CA GLY A 14 6.53 11.15 5.17
C GLY A 14 6.13 9.84 5.86
N LEU A 15 6.76 8.73 5.49
CA LEU A 15 6.50 7.43 6.13
C LEU A 15 6.70 7.48 7.66
N HIS A 16 7.78 8.12 8.11
CA HIS A 16 8.07 8.23 9.54
C HIS A 16 7.05 9.09 10.28
N GLU A 17 6.57 10.17 9.65
CA GLU A 17 5.53 11.05 10.20
C GLU A 17 4.21 10.29 10.32
N ALA A 18 3.81 9.56 9.28
CA ALA A 18 2.59 8.74 9.27
C ALA A 18 2.58 7.61 10.31
N LEU A 19 3.76 7.15 10.75
CA LEU A 19 3.92 6.13 11.79
C LEU A 19 4.16 6.74 13.19
N THR A 20 4.06 8.07 13.35
CA THR A 20 4.24 8.73 14.64
C THR A 20 3.15 8.28 15.62
N GLY A 21 3.54 8.00 16.86
CA GLY A 21 2.65 7.50 17.89
C GLY A 21 2.39 5.99 17.84
N LEU A 22 2.90 5.26 16.83
CA LEU A 22 2.85 3.81 16.76
C LEU A 22 4.18 3.18 17.20
N GLY A 23 4.11 2.06 17.91
CA GLY A 23 5.26 1.32 18.43
C GLY A 23 4.97 -0.15 18.75
N GLU A 24 5.67 -0.66 19.76
CA GLU A 24 5.48 -2.04 20.25
C GLU A 24 4.05 -2.24 20.77
N GLY A 25 3.41 -3.34 20.35
CA GLY A 25 2.02 -3.65 20.67
C GLY A 25 1.00 -3.10 19.66
N ASP A 26 1.38 -2.11 18.85
CA ASP A 26 0.55 -1.64 17.74
C ASP A 26 0.68 -2.52 16.50
N PHE A 27 -0.32 -2.46 15.64
CA PHE A 27 -0.25 -3.07 14.33
C PHE A 27 -0.86 -2.21 13.22
N VAL A 28 -0.32 -2.41 12.01
CA VAL A 28 -0.80 -1.79 10.79
C VAL A 28 -1.04 -2.84 9.72
N ILE A 29 -1.85 -2.48 8.73
CA ILE A 29 -2.13 -3.31 7.57
C ILE A 29 -1.41 -2.70 6.39
N VAL A 30 -0.62 -3.52 5.68
CA VAL A 30 0.14 -3.10 4.51
C VAL A 30 -0.33 -3.88 3.30
N ASP A 31 -0.60 -3.16 2.21
CA ASP A 31 -0.94 -3.77 0.94
C ASP A 31 -0.49 -2.94 -0.26
N GLY A 32 -0.33 -3.61 -1.39
CA GLY A 32 0.01 -3.05 -2.68
C GLY A 32 -1.24 -2.94 -3.54
N THR A 33 -1.42 -1.78 -4.17
CA THR A 33 -2.58 -1.52 -5.01
C THR A 33 -2.14 -1.02 -6.38
N LEU A 34 -2.65 -1.66 -7.43
CA LEU A 34 -2.37 -1.26 -8.81
C LEU A 34 -3.35 -0.16 -9.25
N ILE A 35 -2.80 0.98 -9.66
CA ILE A 35 -3.51 2.07 -10.32
C ILE A 35 -3.39 1.85 -11.84
N PRO A 36 -4.50 1.56 -12.56
CA PRO A 36 -4.46 1.33 -13.99
C PRO A 36 -3.99 2.58 -14.76
N THR A 37 -3.24 2.36 -15.83
CA THR A 37 -2.90 3.41 -16.79
C THR A 37 -3.08 2.91 -18.21
N ASP A 38 -3.62 3.77 -19.07
CA ASP A 38 -3.95 3.45 -20.46
C ASP A 38 -2.90 3.96 -21.46
N ARG A 39 -1.85 4.67 -21.00
CA ARG A 39 -0.80 5.24 -21.85
C ARG A 39 0.56 4.62 -21.60
N ILE A 40 0.76 3.40 -22.08
CA ILE A 40 2.07 2.74 -22.13
C ILE A 40 2.20 2.00 -23.45
N ARG A 41 2.54 2.73 -24.51
CA ARG A 41 2.52 2.20 -25.88
C ARG A 41 3.66 1.22 -26.19
N ALA A 42 4.61 0.99 -25.29
CA ALA A 42 5.67 -0.03 -25.44
C ALA A 42 6.52 -0.15 -24.16
N ASP A 43 5.98 -0.58 -23.01
CA ASP A 43 6.83 -0.66 -21.81
C ASP A 43 6.41 -1.81 -20.87
N GLU A 44 7.25 -2.86 -20.88
CA GLU A 44 7.16 -4.06 -20.05
C GLU A 44 7.18 -3.83 -18.51
N PRO A 45 7.94 -2.86 -17.93
CA PRO A 45 8.05 -2.74 -16.47
C PRO A 45 6.74 -2.31 -15.79
N TYR A 46 5.78 -1.77 -16.55
CA TYR A 46 4.50 -1.34 -16.02
C TYR A 46 3.38 -2.36 -16.21
N TYR A 47 3.62 -3.44 -16.97
CA TYR A 47 2.65 -4.51 -17.14
C TYR A 47 2.64 -5.40 -15.89
N SER A 48 1.53 -5.38 -15.16
CA SER A 48 1.34 -6.27 -14.03
C SER A 48 0.82 -7.62 -14.50
N GLN A 49 1.64 -8.67 -14.38
CA GLN A 49 1.21 -10.04 -14.71
C GLN A 49 0.03 -10.50 -13.83
N LYS A 50 0.02 -10.10 -12.55
CA LYS A 50 -1.06 -10.38 -11.58
C LYS A 50 -2.41 -9.83 -12.05
N HIS A 51 -2.41 -8.62 -12.59
CA HIS A 51 -3.64 -7.92 -12.98
C HIS A 51 -3.89 -7.91 -14.50
N LYS A 52 -2.98 -8.48 -15.29
CA LYS A 52 -2.99 -8.50 -16.77
C LYS A 52 -3.24 -7.13 -17.41
N GLN A 53 -2.77 -6.07 -16.76
CA GLN A 53 -2.97 -4.69 -17.18
C GLN A 53 -1.75 -3.82 -16.86
N HIS A 54 -1.59 -2.74 -17.62
CA HIS A 54 -0.60 -1.72 -17.33
C HIS A 54 -1.04 -0.86 -16.15
N GLY A 55 -0.11 -0.56 -15.26
CA GLY A 55 -0.41 0.21 -14.07
C GLY A 55 0.82 0.66 -13.31
N MET A 56 0.55 1.41 -12.24
CA MET A 56 1.52 1.81 -11.24
C MET A 56 1.18 1.13 -9.92
N ASN A 57 2.15 0.50 -9.27
CA ASN A 57 1.99 -0.07 -7.95
C ASN A 57 2.22 1.01 -6.88
N VAL A 58 1.24 1.17 -5.98
CA VAL A 58 1.32 2.05 -4.80
C VAL A 58 1.17 1.18 -3.56
N GLN A 59 2.08 1.33 -2.61
CA GLN A 59 2.00 0.69 -1.31
C GLN A 59 1.20 1.57 -0.37
N VAL A 60 0.37 0.97 0.47
CA VAL A 60 -0.50 1.68 1.39
C VAL A 60 -0.34 1.10 2.78
N ILE A 61 -0.31 1.99 3.78
CA ILE A 61 -0.34 1.63 5.20
C ILE A 61 -1.66 2.14 5.77
N ALA A 62 -2.39 1.27 6.45
CA ALA A 62 -3.64 1.60 7.10
C ALA A 62 -3.66 1.14 8.55
N ARG A 63 -4.43 1.85 9.37
CA ARG A 63 -4.80 1.39 10.72
C ARG A 63 -5.78 0.22 10.64
N PRO A 64 -5.93 -0.54 11.74
CA PRO A 64 -6.89 -1.62 11.82
C PRO A 64 -8.36 -1.19 11.71
N ASP A 65 -8.67 0.09 11.81
CA ASP A 65 -10.02 0.64 11.63
C ASP A 65 -10.33 1.05 10.18
N GLY A 66 -9.38 0.90 9.26
CA GLY A 66 -9.53 1.33 7.86
C GLY A 66 -9.09 2.76 7.59
N THR A 67 -8.55 3.49 8.57
CA THR A 67 -7.98 4.82 8.34
C THR A 67 -6.66 4.70 7.57
N PRO A 68 -6.52 5.33 6.39
CA PRO A 68 -5.25 5.37 5.67
C PRO A 68 -4.24 6.24 6.44
N LEU A 69 -3.03 5.72 6.64
CA LEU A 69 -1.91 6.46 7.25
C LEU A 69 -0.96 7.01 6.19
N TRP A 70 -0.66 6.18 5.19
CA TRP A 70 0.40 6.51 4.25
C TRP A 70 0.19 5.87 2.88
N PHE A 71 0.51 6.61 1.82
CA PHE A 71 0.58 6.11 0.46
C PHE A 71 1.98 6.35 -0.11
N SER A 72 2.55 5.32 -0.72
CA SER A 72 3.86 5.44 -1.34
C SER A 72 3.84 6.28 -2.60
N ARG A 73 5.03 6.72 -3.01
CA ARG A 73 5.24 7.11 -4.41
C ARG A 73 4.96 5.91 -5.31
N ALA A 74 4.42 6.19 -6.48
CA ALA A 74 4.07 5.19 -7.48
C ALA A 74 5.33 4.50 -8.05
N THR A 75 5.31 3.18 -8.11
CA THR A 75 6.34 2.33 -8.73
C THR A 75 5.79 1.63 -9.98
N PRO A 76 6.63 1.08 -10.88
CA PRO A 76 6.12 0.34 -12.04
C PRO A 76 5.24 -0.85 -11.63
N GLY A 77 4.14 -1.09 -12.35
CA GLY A 77 3.14 -2.11 -12.00
C GLY A 77 3.61 -3.57 -11.95
N ARG A 78 4.76 -3.89 -12.53
CA ARG A 78 5.41 -5.21 -12.40
C ARG A 78 6.13 -5.39 -11.06
N THR A 79 6.46 -4.29 -10.37
CA THR A 79 7.23 -4.32 -9.13
C THR A 79 6.52 -5.16 -8.09
N HIS A 80 7.19 -6.22 -7.63
CA HIS A 80 6.66 -7.10 -6.60
C HIS A 80 6.47 -6.33 -5.29
N ASP A 81 5.38 -6.61 -4.57
CA ASP A 81 4.99 -5.82 -3.39
C ASP A 81 6.08 -5.78 -2.32
N LEU A 82 6.71 -6.92 -2.01
CA LEU A 82 7.88 -6.95 -1.12
C LEU A 82 9.04 -6.04 -1.58
N THR A 83 9.28 -5.96 -2.89
CA THR A 83 10.36 -5.12 -3.44
C THR A 83 10.00 -3.64 -3.27
N ALA A 84 8.76 -3.26 -3.59
CA ALA A 84 8.28 -1.90 -3.39
C ALA A 84 8.32 -1.50 -1.90
N ALA A 85 7.86 -2.37 -1.00
CA ALA A 85 7.86 -2.12 0.43
C ALA A 85 9.26 -1.92 1.02
N ARG A 86 10.25 -2.70 0.55
CA ARG A 86 11.66 -2.52 0.92
C ARG A 86 12.23 -1.23 0.35
N ALA A 87 11.98 -0.94 -0.92
CA ALA A 87 12.45 0.28 -1.58
C ALA A 87 11.89 1.55 -0.91
N HIS A 88 10.68 1.48 -0.37
CA HIS A 88 10.05 2.56 0.38
C HIS A 88 10.39 2.58 1.87
N GLY A 89 11.20 1.63 2.37
CA GLY A 89 11.62 1.59 3.77
C GLY A 89 10.54 1.14 4.75
N ILE A 90 9.36 0.68 4.29
CA ILE A 90 8.24 0.24 5.15
C ILE A 90 8.70 -0.82 6.13
N VAL A 91 9.38 -1.85 5.60
CA VAL A 91 9.91 -2.97 6.40
C VAL A 91 10.83 -2.48 7.51
N GLN A 92 11.77 -1.59 7.19
CA GLN A 92 12.74 -1.09 8.15
C GLN A 92 12.09 -0.16 9.17
N ALA A 93 11.21 0.74 8.74
CA ALA A 93 10.52 1.66 9.63
C ALA A 93 9.65 0.92 10.67
N CYS A 94 8.88 -0.09 10.24
CA CYS A 94 8.08 -0.91 11.14
C CYS A 94 8.95 -1.79 12.05
N LEU A 95 10.07 -2.32 11.56
CA LEU A 95 11.02 -3.09 12.38
C LEU A 95 11.63 -2.23 13.49
N THR A 96 12.15 -1.04 13.15
CA THR A 96 12.79 -0.12 14.10
C THR A 96 11.82 0.31 15.20
N ARG A 97 10.53 0.46 14.88
CA ARG A 97 9.48 0.83 15.83
C ARG A 97 8.81 -0.37 16.51
N GLN A 98 9.16 -1.59 16.13
CA GLN A 98 8.52 -2.84 16.60
C GLN A 98 7.01 -2.91 16.33
N ILE A 99 6.55 -2.26 15.26
CA ILE A 99 5.14 -2.28 14.85
C ILE A 99 4.86 -3.59 14.11
N LEU A 100 3.84 -4.32 14.53
CA LEU A 100 3.37 -5.53 13.83
C LEU A 100 2.73 -5.15 12.49
N VAL A 101 3.11 -5.83 11.41
CA VAL A 101 2.57 -5.59 10.08
C VAL A 101 1.78 -6.80 9.61
N LEU A 102 0.49 -6.62 9.33
CA LEU A 102 -0.34 -7.63 8.68
C LEU A 102 -0.33 -7.40 7.17
N ALA A 103 0.36 -8.27 6.45
CA ALA A 103 0.58 -8.17 5.00
C ALA A 103 -0.01 -9.39 4.26
N ASP A 104 -0.26 -9.26 2.95
CA ASP A 104 -0.66 -10.40 2.12
C ASP A 104 0.54 -11.34 1.86
N ARG A 105 0.32 -12.41 1.11
CA ARG A 105 1.38 -13.39 0.81
C ARG A 105 2.53 -12.81 -0.03
N ALA A 106 2.31 -11.75 -0.81
CA ALA A 106 3.35 -11.12 -1.61
C ALA A 106 4.43 -10.41 -0.76
N TYR A 107 4.24 -10.34 0.56
CA TYR A 107 5.22 -9.84 1.52
C TYR A 107 5.94 -10.96 2.29
N GLN A 108 5.79 -12.22 1.87
CA GLN A 108 6.46 -13.34 2.53
C GLN A 108 7.98 -13.12 2.55
N GLY A 109 8.61 -13.23 3.72
CA GLY A 109 10.03 -12.95 3.92
C GLY A 109 10.37 -11.46 4.12
N ALA A 110 9.38 -10.61 4.38
CA ALA A 110 9.61 -9.19 4.61
C ALA A 110 10.42 -8.88 5.87
N GLY A 111 10.25 -9.62 6.96
CA GLY A 111 11.01 -9.40 8.19
C GLY A 111 10.28 -9.87 9.44
N ALA A 112 10.93 -9.71 10.59
CA ALA A 112 10.47 -10.26 11.87
C ALA A 112 9.13 -9.69 12.36
N THR A 113 8.79 -8.46 11.98
CA THR A 113 7.52 -7.79 12.36
C THR A 113 6.39 -8.04 11.36
N VAL A 114 6.65 -8.65 10.21
CA VAL A 114 5.64 -8.85 9.16
C VAL A 114 5.01 -10.24 9.29
N ARG A 115 3.69 -10.29 9.27
CA ARG A 115 2.89 -11.52 9.30
C ARG A 115 2.10 -11.65 8.02
N THR A 116 2.29 -12.77 7.35
CA THR A 116 1.60 -13.16 6.11
C THR A 116 0.89 -14.49 6.33
N PRO A 117 -0.21 -14.79 5.61
CA PRO A 117 -0.89 -16.07 5.76
C PRO A 117 0.03 -17.22 5.33
N TYR A 118 -0.12 -18.37 5.99
CA TYR A 118 0.57 -19.61 5.62
C TYR A 118 -0.17 -20.27 4.45
N TYR A 119 0.54 -20.83 3.48
CA TYR A 119 -0.08 -21.55 2.36
C TYR A 119 0.64 -22.88 2.09
N HIS A 120 -0.12 -23.98 2.05
CA HIS A 120 0.34 -25.29 1.57
C HIS A 120 -0.64 -25.85 0.54
N HIS A 121 -0.14 -26.55 -0.48
CA HIS A 121 -0.91 -26.98 -1.65
C HIS A 121 -1.70 -28.29 -1.47
N ARG A 122 -1.61 -28.97 -0.31
CA ARG A 122 -2.24 -30.29 -0.10
C ARG A 122 -3.19 -30.28 1.08
N GLU A 123 -2.68 -30.16 2.29
CA GLU A 123 -3.50 -29.99 3.51
C GLU A 123 -2.75 -29.09 4.49
N GLN A 124 -3.49 -28.22 5.19
CA GLN A 124 -2.91 -27.30 6.14
C GLN A 124 -3.34 -27.69 7.56
N PRO A 125 -2.40 -27.92 8.49
CA PRO A 125 -2.72 -28.18 9.89
C PRO A 125 -3.69 -27.16 10.49
N ALA A 126 -4.56 -27.61 11.40
CA ALA A 126 -5.63 -26.79 11.98
C ALA A 126 -5.13 -25.47 12.63
N HIS A 127 -3.94 -25.48 13.22
CA HIS A 127 -3.35 -24.28 13.82
C HIS A 127 -2.98 -23.21 12.77
N TYR A 128 -2.49 -23.61 11.60
CA TYR A 128 -2.23 -22.67 10.50
C TYR A 128 -3.53 -22.16 9.86
N GLN A 129 -4.56 -23.00 9.76
CA GLN A 129 -5.87 -22.54 9.30
C GLN A 129 -6.45 -21.50 10.27
N ARG A 130 -6.34 -21.74 11.59
CA ARG A 130 -6.76 -20.78 12.61
C ARG A 130 -5.99 -19.47 12.49
N PHE A 131 -4.67 -19.53 12.37
CA PHE A 131 -3.84 -18.35 12.13
C PHE A 131 -4.31 -17.57 10.90
N ASN A 132 -4.56 -18.25 9.77
CA ASN A 132 -5.00 -17.58 8.54
C ASN A 132 -6.38 -16.93 8.69
N ARG A 133 -7.31 -17.56 9.43
CA ARG A 133 -8.61 -16.96 9.73
C ARG A 133 -8.46 -15.72 10.59
N ASP A 134 -7.64 -15.79 11.64
CA ASP A 134 -7.40 -14.65 12.53
C ASP A 134 -6.68 -13.51 11.79
N HIS A 135 -5.69 -13.85 10.96
CA HIS A 135 -4.98 -12.91 10.10
C HIS A 135 -5.92 -12.20 9.12
N ALA A 136 -6.76 -12.95 8.40
CA ALA A 136 -7.74 -12.38 7.49
C ALA A 136 -8.77 -11.50 8.22
N ARG A 137 -9.26 -11.96 9.38
CA ARG A 137 -10.21 -11.19 10.21
C ARG A 137 -9.61 -9.86 10.67
N LEU A 138 -8.35 -9.84 11.09
CA LEU A 138 -7.67 -8.62 11.53
C LEU A 138 -7.31 -7.69 10.37
N ARG A 139 -7.11 -8.23 9.16
CA ARG A 139 -6.82 -7.43 7.96
C ARG A 139 -8.05 -6.81 7.31
N ALA A 140 -9.16 -7.54 7.25
CA ALA A 140 -10.34 -7.11 6.49
C ALA A 140 -10.81 -5.68 6.81
N PRO A 141 -10.82 -5.23 8.07
CA PRO A 141 -11.18 -3.84 8.41
C PRO A 141 -10.28 -2.76 7.80
N GLY A 142 -9.00 -3.06 7.52
CA GLY A 142 -8.06 -2.12 6.89
C GLY A 142 -8.18 -2.04 5.37
N GLU A 143 -8.80 -3.05 4.74
CA GLU A 143 -8.90 -3.13 3.27
C GLU A 143 -9.63 -1.97 2.59
N PRO A 144 -10.67 -1.36 3.20
CA PRO A 144 -11.32 -0.17 2.65
C PRO A 144 -10.36 1.00 2.38
N ALA A 145 -9.28 1.18 3.15
CA ALA A 145 -8.28 2.23 2.90
C ALA A 145 -7.68 2.11 1.49
N PHE A 146 -7.47 0.88 1.01
CA PHE A 146 -6.94 0.60 -0.32
C PHE A 146 -7.95 0.88 -1.43
N ALA A 147 -9.23 0.62 -1.14
CA ALA A 147 -10.33 0.90 -2.05
C ALA A 147 -10.57 2.41 -2.19
N GLN A 148 -10.44 3.18 -1.09
CA GLN A 148 -10.60 4.63 -1.11
C GLN A 148 -9.72 5.29 -2.17
N LEU A 149 -8.45 4.91 -2.26
CA LEU A 149 -7.53 5.41 -3.31
C LEU A 149 -8.07 5.12 -4.72
N LYS A 150 -8.63 3.93 -4.95
CA LYS A 150 -9.17 3.51 -6.25
C LYS A 150 -10.49 4.21 -6.62
N THR A 151 -11.22 4.80 -5.67
CA THR A 151 -12.49 5.49 -5.98
C THR A 151 -12.28 6.83 -6.71
N TRP A 152 -11.12 7.47 -6.52
CA TRP A 152 -10.77 8.75 -7.13
C TRP A 152 -10.81 8.65 -8.67
N ARG A 153 -11.73 9.40 -9.28
CA ARG A 153 -11.94 9.40 -10.75
C ARG A 153 -10.66 9.70 -11.52
N LEU A 154 -9.80 10.55 -10.96
CA LEU A 154 -8.49 10.92 -11.51
C LEU A 154 -7.55 9.71 -11.67
N LEU A 155 -7.67 8.71 -10.80
CA LEU A 155 -6.84 7.50 -10.80
C LEU A 155 -7.46 6.35 -11.61
N ARG A 156 -8.77 6.41 -11.93
CA ARG A 156 -9.48 5.37 -12.70
C ARG A 156 -9.26 5.44 -14.21
N ARG A 157 -8.91 6.61 -14.75
CA ARG A 157 -8.67 6.84 -16.20
C ARG A 157 -7.46 7.75 -16.40
N ALA A 158 -6.38 7.45 -15.69
CA ALA A 158 -5.18 8.26 -15.73
C ALA A 158 -4.48 8.15 -17.11
N ARG A 159 -4.87 9.03 -18.04
CA ARG A 159 -4.23 9.24 -19.36
C ARG A 159 -2.96 10.07 -19.29
N CYS A 160 -2.30 10.07 -18.14
CA CYS A 160 -1.20 10.95 -17.82
C CYS A 160 0.11 10.18 -17.62
N SER A 161 1.22 10.90 -17.65
CA SER A 161 2.53 10.31 -17.40
C SER A 161 2.60 9.71 -16.00
N THR A 162 3.47 8.71 -15.83
CA THR A 162 3.73 8.04 -14.55
C THR A 162 4.12 9.02 -13.45
N ARG A 163 4.89 10.07 -13.79
CA ARG A 163 5.20 11.20 -12.90
C ARG A 163 3.95 11.90 -12.39
N ARG A 164 3.00 12.22 -13.27
CA ARG A 164 1.75 12.89 -12.89
C ARG A 164 0.86 12.00 -12.04
N ILE A 165 0.84 10.68 -12.28
CA ILE A 165 0.16 9.72 -11.39
C ILE A 165 0.76 9.78 -9.99
N GLY A 166 2.10 9.78 -9.88
CA GLY A 166 2.79 9.94 -8.60
C GLY A 166 2.37 11.21 -7.85
N THR A 167 2.33 12.36 -8.53
CA THR A 167 1.88 13.63 -7.93
C THR A 167 0.42 13.57 -7.49
N ILE A 168 -0.47 12.96 -8.28
CA ILE A 168 -1.89 12.80 -7.91
C ILE A 168 -2.02 11.91 -6.67
N VAL A 169 -1.28 10.80 -6.59
CA VAL A 169 -1.31 9.92 -5.41
C VAL A 169 -0.89 10.67 -4.15
N GLN A 170 0.15 11.50 -4.23
CA GLN A 170 0.60 12.29 -3.07
C GLN A 170 -0.41 13.39 -2.70
N ALA A 171 -1.04 14.06 -3.67
CA ALA A 171 -2.09 15.02 -3.36
C ALA A 171 -3.32 14.34 -2.71
N VAL A 172 -3.71 13.17 -3.20
CA VAL A 172 -4.79 12.36 -2.60
C VAL A 172 -4.38 11.89 -1.20
N HIS A 173 -3.12 11.53 -0.99
CA HIS A 173 -2.59 11.18 0.33
C HIS A 173 -2.84 12.30 1.32
N THR A 174 -2.39 13.53 1.01
CA THR A 174 -2.64 14.72 1.85
C THR A 174 -4.11 14.86 2.19
N LEU A 175 -5.00 14.81 1.18
CA LEU A 175 -6.44 14.96 1.40
C LEU A 175 -7.01 13.87 2.32
N LEU A 176 -6.64 12.60 2.08
CA LEU A 176 -7.14 11.46 2.86
C LEU A 176 -6.52 11.35 4.26
N THR A 177 -5.41 12.02 4.56
CA THR A 177 -4.87 12.04 5.93
C THR A 177 -5.26 13.29 6.70
N CYS A 178 -5.50 14.42 6.01
CA CYS A 178 -5.99 15.64 6.64
C CYS A 178 -7.44 15.54 7.11
N THR A 179 -8.31 14.81 6.39
CA THR A 179 -9.73 14.69 6.76
C THR A 179 -9.99 13.81 7.99
N TYR A 180 -9.02 13.01 8.41
CA TYR A 180 -9.13 12.09 9.56
C TYR A 180 -8.33 12.56 10.78
N SER A 181 -7.79 13.78 10.75
CA SER A 181 -7.07 14.40 11.87
C SER A 181 -7.99 15.27 12.75
N GLY A 182 -9.31 15.04 12.71
CA GLY A 182 -10.33 15.81 13.44
C GLY A 182 -11.09 14.94 14.42
#